data_AF-A0A2M9C7Q1-F1
#
_entry.id   AF-A0A2M9C7Q1-F1
#
_cell.length_a   1.000
_cell.length_b   1.000
_cell.length_c   1.000
_cell.angle_alpha   90.00
_cell.angle_beta   90.00
_cell.angle_gamma   90.00
#
_symmetry.space_group_name_H-M   'P 1'
#
loop_
_entity.id
_entity.type
_entity.pdbx_description
1 polymer ?
#
loop_
_entity_poly.entity_id
_entity_poly.type
_entity_poly.pdbx_seq_one_letter_code
_entity_poly.pdbx_strand_id
1 'polypeptide(L)'
;MAIPKQIFQTFKTDKLPWLTRFHIKRMLKKNPEYQYHFYDDKRITEFFKDEFPPEYLKAYNRLTIGAAKADFFRYAILYKKGGVYLDIDSGINIPLRKLIREDDTALVTDEDPPTYYVQWGLVYEAGHPFLQRTLENIMENIKNNPYPHNVHKTTGPTVYTDSIKECLKENPNIPHRFLGPHYDNKMQFKYKLGKFFLYKDKSEHWKKKQLTQNIIRPENEDSL
;
A
#
# COMPACT_ATOMS: atom_id res chain seq x y z
N MET A 1 8.15 20.62 5.37
CA MET A 1 7.01 19.73 5.01
C MET A 1 7.32 18.35 5.55
N ALA A 2 6.48 17.83 6.43
CA ALA A 2 6.72 16.55 7.12
C ALA A 2 6.62 15.35 6.16
N ILE A 3 5.64 15.36 5.24
CA ILE A 3 5.51 14.36 4.17
C ILE A 3 6.54 14.63 3.05
N PRO A 4 7.49 13.72 2.76
CA PRO A 4 8.48 13.92 1.70
C PRO A 4 7.87 13.95 0.29
N LYS A 5 8.48 14.70 -0.63
CA LYS A 5 8.01 14.85 -2.03
C LYS A 5 8.44 13.67 -2.91
N GLN A 6 7.88 12.50 -2.65
CA GLN A 6 8.14 11.29 -3.41
C GLN A 6 6.86 10.47 -3.61
N ILE A 7 6.78 9.79 -4.77
CA ILE A 7 5.65 8.96 -5.18
C ILE A 7 6.16 7.54 -5.45
N PHE A 8 5.55 6.57 -4.79
CA PHE A 8 5.83 5.14 -4.94
C PHE A 8 4.69 4.42 -5.64
N GLN A 9 5.03 3.56 -6.58
CA GLN A 9 4.11 2.56 -7.13
C GLN A 9 4.86 1.23 -7.29
N THR A 10 4.12 0.13 -7.24
CA THR A 10 4.67 -1.20 -7.50
C THR A 10 3.85 -1.99 -8.50
N PHE A 11 4.53 -2.83 -9.26
CA PHE A 11 3.93 -3.90 -10.03
C PHE A 11 4.96 -5.02 -10.23
N LYS A 12 4.51 -6.23 -10.57
CA LYS A 12 5.39 -7.41 -10.72
C LYS A 12 6.63 -7.18 -11.60
N THR A 13 6.49 -6.33 -12.62
CA THR A 13 7.54 -5.99 -13.59
C THR A 13 7.41 -4.54 -14.04
N ASP A 14 8.54 -3.95 -14.43
CA ASP A 14 8.66 -2.65 -15.09
C ASP A 14 8.09 -2.60 -16.52
N LYS A 15 7.78 -3.77 -17.12
CA LYS A 15 7.13 -3.90 -18.44
C LYS A 15 5.65 -3.52 -18.39
N LEU A 16 5.38 -2.25 -18.08
CA LEU A 16 4.04 -1.71 -17.93
C LEU A 16 3.36 -1.45 -19.30
N PRO A 17 2.04 -1.70 -19.42
CA PRO A 17 1.27 -1.34 -20.61
C PRO A 17 1.45 0.14 -20.96
N TRP A 18 1.40 0.46 -22.26
CA TRP A 18 1.53 1.85 -22.72
C TRP A 18 0.50 2.78 -22.06
N LEU A 19 -0.74 2.33 -21.88
CA LEU A 19 -1.79 3.09 -21.21
C LEU A 19 -1.39 3.45 -19.76
N THR A 20 -0.85 2.48 -19.01
CA THR A 20 -0.34 2.70 -17.65
C THR A 20 0.79 3.75 -17.64
N ARG A 21 1.77 3.61 -18.53
CA ARG A 21 2.88 4.57 -18.67
C ARG A 21 2.38 5.97 -19.03
N PHE A 22 1.34 6.08 -19.85
CA PHE A 22 0.69 7.36 -20.18
C PHE A 22 0.05 8.00 -18.95
N HIS A 23 -0.68 7.24 -18.14
CA HIS A 23 -1.29 7.73 -16.90
C HIS A 23 -0.23 8.21 -15.89
N ILE A 24 0.85 7.45 -15.71
CA ILE A 24 2.00 7.84 -14.87
C ILE A 24 2.60 9.15 -15.37
N LYS A 25 2.91 9.26 -16.66
CA LYS A 25 3.48 10.50 -17.25
C LYS A 25 2.57 11.72 -17.03
N ARG A 26 1.25 11.55 -17.19
CA ARG A 26 0.27 12.63 -16.96
C ARG A 26 0.20 13.04 -15.50
N MET A 27 0.28 12.08 -14.56
CA MET A 27 0.34 12.34 -13.12
C MET A 27 1.62 13.12 -12.75
N LEU A 28 2.79 12.69 -13.23
CA LEU A 28 4.07 13.35 -12.94
C LEU A 28 4.16 14.75 -13.54
N LYS A 29 3.58 14.98 -14.73
CA LYS A 29 3.51 16.32 -15.33
C LYS A 29 2.78 17.34 -14.44
N LYS A 30 1.81 16.90 -13.61
CA LYS A 30 1.11 17.77 -12.65
C LYS A 30 1.88 17.99 -11.35
N ASN A 31 2.83 17.10 -11.07
CA ASN A 31 3.60 17.01 -9.83
C ASN A 31 5.12 17.02 -10.12
N PRO A 32 5.65 18.01 -10.86
CA PRO A 32 7.07 18.07 -11.22
C PRO A 32 8.01 18.14 -10.00
N GLU A 33 7.49 18.55 -8.84
CA GLU A 33 8.21 18.64 -7.58
C GLU A 33 8.38 17.30 -6.84
N TYR A 34 7.74 16.22 -7.34
CA TYR A 34 7.81 14.89 -6.72
C TYR A 34 8.76 13.96 -7.47
N GLN A 35 9.62 13.27 -6.73
CA GLN A 35 10.42 12.17 -7.27
C GLN A 35 9.57 10.91 -7.42
N TYR A 36 9.66 10.24 -8.57
CA TYR A 36 8.93 8.99 -8.83
C TYR A 36 9.81 7.76 -8.63
N HIS A 37 9.29 6.77 -7.92
CA HIS A 37 9.96 5.51 -7.68
C HIS A 37 9.03 4.34 -8.00
N PHE A 38 9.43 3.54 -8.99
CA PHE A 38 8.77 2.28 -9.32
C PHE A 38 9.51 1.09 -8.69
N TYR A 39 8.76 0.19 -8.06
CA TYR A 39 9.30 -1.00 -7.41
C TYR A 39 8.73 -2.26 -8.04
N ASP A 40 9.60 -3.08 -8.63
CA ASP A 40 9.27 -4.46 -9.00
C ASP A 40 9.56 -5.44 -7.84
N ASP A 41 9.22 -6.71 -8.03
CA ASP A 41 9.37 -7.75 -6.99
C ASP A 41 10.83 -7.87 -6.51
N LYS A 42 11.81 -7.70 -7.42
CA LYS A 42 13.24 -7.74 -7.08
C LYS A 42 13.61 -6.55 -6.19
N ARG A 43 13.24 -5.34 -6.59
CA ARG A 43 13.55 -4.12 -5.83
C ARG A 43 12.84 -4.08 -4.48
N ILE A 44 11.65 -4.67 -4.35
CA ILE A 44 10.97 -4.84 -3.05
C ILE A 44 11.78 -5.76 -2.14
N THR A 45 12.27 -6.88 -2.68
CA THR A 45 13.09 -7.84 -1.93
C THR A 45 14.37 -7.19 -1.41
N GLU A 46 15.07 -6.44 -2.27
CA GLU A 46 16.26 -5.66 -1.89
C GLU A 46 15.93 -4.60 -0.84
N PHE A 47 14.81 -3.87 -1.00
CA PHE A 47 14.36 -2.90 -0.02
C PHE A 47 14.15 -3.50 1.38
N PHE A 48 13.44 -4.63 1.49
CA PHE A 48 13.25 -5.28 2.79
C PHE A 48 14.57 -5.77 3.39
N LYS A 49 15.49 -6.27 2.57
CA LYS A 49 16.81 -6.71 3.01
C LYS A 49 17.64 -5.56 3.58
N ASP A 50 17.59 -4.39 2.94
CA ASP A 50 18.48 -3.28 3.25
C ASP A 50 17.93 -2.35 4.35
N GLU A 51 16.60 -2.27 4.49
CA GLU A 51 15.95 -1.21 5.28
C GLU A 51 15.21 -1.73 6.52
N PHE A 52 14.96 -3.04 6.60
CA PHE A 52 14.23 -3.69 7.69
C PHE A 52 15.02 -4.87 8.29
N PRO A 53 14.73 -5.23 9.55
CA PRO A 53 15.25 -6.46 10.14
C PRO A 53 14.91 -7.73 9.31
N PRO A 54 15.76 -8.78 9.33
CA PRO A 54 15.60 -9.98 8.48
C PRO A 54 14.23 -10.66 8.58
N GLU A 55 13.56 -10.58 9.73
CA GLU A 55 12.23 -11.14 9.96
C GLU A 55 11.16 -10.54 9.04
N TYR A 56 11.29 -9.28 8.63
CA TYR A 56 10.35 -8.65 7.69
C TYR A 56 10.48 -9.27 6.30
N LEU A 57 11.71 -9.48 5.82
CA LEU A 57 11.95 -10.16 4.55
C LEU A 57 11.45 -11.60 4.60
N LYS A 58 11.70 -12.32 5.70
CA LYS A 58 11.17 -13.68 5.92
C LYS A 58 9.64 -13.68 5.86
N ALA A 59 8.97 -12.77 6.57
CA ALA A 59 7.52 -12.65 6.56
C ALA A 59 6.98 -12.31 5.16
N TYR A 60 7.61 -11.37 4.44
CA TYR A 60 7.26 -11.01 3.08
C TYR A 60 7.36 -12.19 2.11
N ASN A 61 8.41 -13.01 2.24
CA ASN A 61 8.62 -14.19 1.40
C ASN A 61 7.60 -15.31 1.67
N ARG A 62 7.08 -15.41 2.90
CA ARG A 62 6.02 -16.36 3.26
C ARG A 62 4.67 -16.03 2.63
N LEU A 63 4.42 -14.77 2.24
CA LEU A 63 3.18 -14.41 1.55
C LEU A 63 3.13 -15.01 0.14
N THR A 64 2.06 -15.72 -0.18
CA THR A 64 1.91 -16.39 -1.48
C THR A 64 1.11 -15.59 -2.51
N ILE A 65 0.32 -14.62 -2.03
CA ILE A 65 -0.59 -13.83 -2.86
C ILE A 65 0.02 -12.45 -3.12
N GLY A 66 0.18 -12.10 -4.40
CA GLY A 66 0.79 -10.82 -4.80
C GLY A 66 0.08 -9.57 -4.27
N ALA A 67 -1.25 -9.62 -4.08
CA ALA A 67 -1.98 -8.52 -3.43
C ALA A 67 -1.55 -8.34 -1.96
N ALA A 68 -1.39 -9.43 -1.22
CA ALA A 68 -0.93 -9.38 0.16
C ALA A 68 0.51 -8.84 0.27
N LYS A 69 1.38 -9.23 -0.67
CA LYS A 69 2.73 -8.67 -0.80
C LYS A 69 2.71 -7.16 -1.05
N ALA A 70 1.86 -6.69 -1.98
CA ALA A 70 1.73 -5.27 -2.28
C ALA A 70 1.16 -4.47 -1.09
N ASP A 71 0.23 -5.05 -0.34
CA ASP A 71 -0.27 -4.44 0.89
C ASP A 71 0.84 -4.28 1.94
N PHE A 72 1.62 -5.33 2.21
CA PHE A 72 2.74 -5.23 3.15
C PHE A 72 3.78 -4.20 2.69
N PHE A 73 4.18 -4.24 1.40
CA PHE A 73 5.16 -3.31 0.86
C PHE A 73 4.72 -1.84 0.98
N ARG A 74 3.45 -1.50 0.69
CA ARG A 74 3.01 -0.09 0.72
C ARG A 74 3.08 0.55 2.10
N TYR A 75 2.83 -0.24 3.15
CA TYR A 75 3.00 0.24 4.53
C TYR A 75 4.48 0.34 4.90
N ALA A 76 5.29 -0.65 4.52
CA ALA A 76 6.72 -0.67 4.83
C ALA A 76 7.48 0.50 4.16
N ILE A 77 7.23 0.75 2.87
CA ILE A 77 7.90 1.82 2.14
C ILE A 77 7.55 3.20 2.69
N LEU A 78 6.27 3.44 3.02
CA LEU A 78 5.85 4.71 3.59
C LEU A 78 6.27 4.86 5.05
N TYR A 79 6.29 3.80 5.85
CA TYR A 79 6.83 3.87 7.19
C TYR A 79 8.30 4.26 7.16
N LYS A 80 9.10 3.65 6.27
CA LYS A 80 10.54 3.92 6.21
C LYS A 80 10.86 5.27 5.57
N LYS A 81 10.20 5.63 4.47
CA LYS A 81 10.59 6.77 3.64
C LYS A 81 9.59 7.93 3.67
N GLY A 82 8.34 7.71 4.07
CA GLY A 82 7.25 8.69 3.95
C GLY A 82 6.85 8.95 2.49
N GLY A 83 6.00 9.94 2.24
CA GLY A 83 5.59 10.38 0.90
C GLY A 83 4.22 9.86 0.51
N VAL A 84 4.05 9.57 -0.78
CA VAL A 84 2.78 9.13 -1.37
C VAL A 84 2.95 7.75 -1.99
N TYR A 85 2.10 6.79 -1.63
CA TYR A 85 1.98 5.52 -2.34
C TYR A 85 0.69 5.51 -3.15
N LEU A 86 0.73 4.89 -4.33
CA LEU A 86 -0.43 4.62 -5.18
C LEU A 86 -0.38 3.19 -5.74
N ASP A 87 -1.53 2.54 -5.83
CA ASP A 87 -1.68 1.37 -6.68
C ASP A 87 -1.36 1.74 -8.14
N ILE A 88 -0.82 0.78 -8.90
CA ILE A 88 -0.35 1.03 -10.27
C ILE A 88 -1.47 1.48 -11.22
N ASP A 89 -2.72 1.10 -10.93
CA ASP A 89 -3.90 1.49 -11.70
C ASP A 89 -4.56 2.77 -11.17
N SER A 90 -4.00 3.41 -10.15
CA SER A 90 -4.51 4.64 -9.54
C SER A 90 -3.69 5.87 -9.94
N GLY A 91 -4.22 7.06 -9.65
CA GLY A 91 -3.57 8.31 -10.07
C GLY A 91 -4.02 9.53 -9.29
N ILE A 92 -3.44 10.69 -9.63
CA ILE A 92 -3.68 11.96 -8.95
C ILE A 92 -4.33 12.94 -9.92
N ASN A 93 -5.51 13.46 -9.56
CA ASN A 93 -6.29 14.33 -10.43
C ASN A 93 -5.87 15.79 -10.35
N ILE A 94 -5.35 16.21 -9.20
CA ILE A 94 -4.88 17.59 -8.96
C ILE A 94 -3.37 17.60 -8.64
N PRO A 95 -2.70 18.75 -8.70
CA PRO A 95 -1.36 18.87 -8.13
C PRO A 95 -1.37 18.59 -6.62
N LEU A 96 -0.45 17.77 -6.13
CA LEU A 96 -0.36 17.34 -4.74
C LEU A 96 -0.13 18.50 -3.77
N ARG A 97 0.57 19.57 -4.19
CA ARG A 97 0.67 20.83 -3.42
C ARG A 97 -0.67 21.52 -3.13
N LYS A 98 -1.76 21.14 -3.82
CA LYS A 98 -3.13 21.59 -3.51
C LYS A 98 -3.89 20.62 -2.61
N LEU A 99 -3.38 19.40 -2.42
CA LEU A 99 -3.96 18.36 -1.58
C LEU A 99 -3.29 18.28 -0.21
N ILE A 100 -1.95 18.29 -0.19
CA ILE A 100 -1.08 18.10 0.98
C ILE A 100 -0.59 19.47 1.45
N ARG A 101 -0.86 19.79 2.72
CA ARG A 101 -0.43 21.00 3.42
C ARG A 101 0.95 20.77 4.03
N GLU A 102 1.65 21.85 4.35
CA GLU A 102 3.04 21.75 4.85
C GLU A 102 3.14 21.10 6.23
N ASP A 103 2.09 21.24 7.04
CA ASP A 103 1.90 20.72 8.39
C ASP A 103 1.23 19.35 8.44
N ASP A 104 0.79 18.81 7.30
CA ASP A 104 0.23 17.46 7.24
C ASP A 104 1.33 16.42 7.53
N THR A 105 1.01 15.48 8.42
CA THR A 105 1.80 14.29 8.76
C THR A 105 1.19 13.00 8.18
N ALA A 106 -0.14 12.96 8.04
CA ALA A 106 -0.86 11.86 7.42
C ALA A 106 -2.21 12.33 6.86
N LEU A 107 -2.63 11.76 5.73
CA LEU A 107 -3.99 11.91 5.21
C LEU A 107 -4.73 10.58 5.27
N VAL A 108 -5.88 10.57 5.95
CA VAL A 108 -6.73 9.38 6.09
C VAL A 108 -8.11 9.70 5.50
N THR A 109 -8.71 8.73 4.84
CA THR A 109 -10.04 8.86 4.24
C THR A 109 -10.74 7.51 4.25
N ASP A 110 -12.06 7.54 4.41
CA ASP A 110 -12.91 6.38 4.23
C ASP A 110 -13.02 5.98 2.75
N GLU A 111 -13.30 4.69 2.53
CA GLU A 111 -13.93 4.18 1.31
C GLU A 111 -15.39 4.63 1.23
N ASP A 112 -16.03 4.44 0.07
CA ASP A 112 -17.47 4.66 -0.11
C ASP A 112 -18.14 3.34 -0.55
N PRO A 113 -18.96 2.70 0.30
CA PRO A 113 -19.39 3.13 1.65
C PRO A 113 -18.27 3.04 2.71
N PRO A 114 -18.37 3.80 3.84
CA PRO A 114 -17.32 3.96 4.84
C PRO A 114 -17.15 2.73 5.75
N THR A 115 -16.66 1.64 5.17
CA THR A 115 -16.37 0.38 5.89
C THR A 115 -14.92 0.32 6.35
N TYR A 116 -14.01 0.77 5.49
CA TYR A 116 -12.56 0.73 5.69
C TYR A 116 -11.93 2.06 5.29
N TYR A 117 -10.73 2.32 5.80
CA TYR A 117 -9.91 3.39 5.27
C TYR A 117 -9.27 2.98 3.94
N VAL A 118 -9.13 3.94 3.03
CA VAL A 118 -8.51 3.76 1.72
C VAL A 118 -7.05 3.34 1.88
N GLN A 119 -6.67 2.28 1.17
CA GLN A 119 -5.28 1.79 1.10
C GLN A 119 -4.67 1.80 -0.31
N TRP A 120 -5.47 2.00 -1.36
CA TRP A 120 -4.98 2.06 -2.75
C TRP A 120 -4.20 3.36 -3.04
N GLY A 121 -4.32 4.35 -2.17
CA GLY A 121 -3.53 5.56 -2.14
C GLY A 121 -3.29 5.96 -0.69
N LEU A 122 -2.05 6.25 -0.32
CA LEU A 122 -1.64 6.53 1.05
C LEU A 122 -0.70 7.74 1.07
N VAL A 123 -0.83 8.58 2.09
CA VAL A 123 0.00 9.80 2.26
C VAL A 123 0.43 9.90 3.71
N TYR A 124 1.74 9.80 3.95
CA TYR A 124 2.30 9.72 5.31
C TYR A 124 3.69 10.36 5.40
N GLU A 125 4.03 10.91 6.55
CA GLU A 125 5.40 11.14 6.95
C GLU A 125 6.11 9.81 7.26
N ALA A 126 7.44 9.84 7.25
CA ALA A 126 8.22 8.68 7.69
C ALA A 126 8.06 8.46 9.20
N GLY A 127 7.97 7.20 9.64
CA GLY A 127 7.85 6.85 11.05
C GLY A 127 6.46 7.02 11.66
N HIS A 128 5.42 7.31 10.85
CA HIS A 128 4.10 7.61 11.39
C HIS A 128 3.51 6.45 12.23
N PRO A 129 2.94 6.71 13.44
CA PRO A 129 2.48 5.66 14.36
C PRO A 129 1.44 4.70 13.76
N PHE A 130 0.54 5.19 12.90
CA PHE A 130 -0.44 4.35 12.22
C PHE A 130 0.21 3.25 11.36
N LEU A 131 1.27 3.59 10.63
CA LEU A 131 1.97 2.63 9.79
C LEU A 131 2.81 1.67 10.63
N GLN A 132 3.39 2.14 11.73
CA GLN A 132 4.08 1.28 12.69
C GLN A 132 3.14 0.20 13.24
N ARG A 133 1.99 0.59 13.82
CA ARG A 133 1.01 -0.36 14.36
C ARG A 133 0.48 -1.31 13.29
N THR A 134 0.25 -0.81 12.08
CA THR A 134 -0.17 -1.65 10.95
C THR A 134 0.88 -2.73 10.64
N LEU A 135 2.17 -2.37 10.60
CA LEU A 135 3.25 -3.32 10.34
C LEU A 135 3.39 -4.34 11.47
N GLU A 136 3.30 -3.92 12.73
CA GLU A 136 3.31 -4.80 13.90
C GLU A 136 2.19 -5.84 13.82
N ASN A 137 0.96 -5.39 13.57
CA ASN A 137 -0.22 -6.27 13.44
C ASN A 137 -0.12 -7.22 12.23
N ILE A 138 0.44 -6.76 11.10
CA ILE A 138 0.72 -7.63 9.94
C ILE A 138 1.74 -8.72 10.28
N MET A 139 2.83 -8.37 10.97
CA MET A 139 3.85 -9.32 11.37
C MET A 139 3.27 -10.40 12.30
N GLU A 140 2.43 -10.01 13.26
CA GLU A 140 1.74 -10.94 14.14
C GLU A 140 0.75 -11.84 13.38
N ASN A 141 0.01 -11.28 12.41
CA ASN A 141 -0.87 -12.05 11.53
C ASN A 141 -0.11 -13.08 10.69
N ILE A 142 1.07 -12.73 10.15
CA ILE A 142 1.90 -13.65 9.36
C ILE A 142 2.48 -14.76 10.25
N LYS A 143 2.88 -14.41 11.47
CA LYS A 143 3.42 -15.35 12.45
C LYS A 143 2.38 -16.38 12.89
N ASN A 144 1.21 -15.92 13.33
CA ASN A 144 0.19 -16.79 13.93
C ASN A 144 -0.82 -17.36 12.92
N ASN A 145 -0.88 -16.80 11.71
CA ASN A 145 -1.81 -17.17 10.66
C ASN A 145 -3.27 -17.33 11.13
N PRO A 146 -3.87 -16.36 11.87
CA PRO A 146 -5.23 -16.49 12.37
C PRO A 146 -6.29 -16.42 11.26
N TYR A 147 -5.89 -16.02 10.04
CA TYR A 147 -6.77 -15.70 8.92
C TYR A 147 -6.32 -16.35 7.59
N PRO A 148 -6.18 -17.69 7.52
CA PRO A 148 -5.47 -18.39 6.43
C PRO A 148 -6.00 -18.14 5.01
N HIS A 149 -7.26 -17.71 4.87
CA HIS A 149 -7.94 -17.44 3.59
C HIS A 149 -8.53 -16.02 3.49
N ASN A 150 -8.08 -15.09 4.33
CA ASN A 150 -8.58 -13.72 4.33
C ASN A 150 -7.44 -12.68 4.21
N VAL A 151 -7.17 -12.27 2.98
CA VAL A 151 -6.13 -11.25 2.68
C VAL A 151 -6.46 -9.91 3.34
N HIS A 152 -7.74 -9.53 3.39
CA HIS A 152 -8.19 -8.26 3.97
C HIS A 152 -7.79 -8.13 5.44
N LYS A 153 -7.96 -9.20 6.23
CA LYS A 153 -7.58 -9.26 7.64
C LYS A 153 -6.09 -9.50 7.86
N THR A 154 -5.42 -10.19 6.94
CA THR A 154 -3.99 -10.51 7.11
C THR A 154 -3.11 -9.30 6.84
N THR A 155 -3.26 -8.68 5.67
CA THR A 155 -2.41 -7.57 5.20
C THR A 155 -3.20 -6.39 4.63
N GLY A 156 -4.48 -6.56 4.30
CA GLY A 156 -5.27 -5.59 3.55
C GLY A 156 -5.97 -4.53 4.41
N PRO A 157 -7.13 -4.02 3.95
CA PRO A 157 -7.70 -2.80 4.50
C PRO A 157 -8.30 -3.00 5.90
N THR A 158 -8.63 -4.24 6.31
CA THR A 158 -9.16 -4.50 7.65
C THR A 158 -8.08 -4.28 8.70
N VAL A 159 -6.92 -4.93 8.60
CA VAL A 159 -5.82 -4.75 9.57
C VAL A 159 -5.33 -3.29 9.61
N TYR A 160 -5.28 -2.62 8.47
CA TYR A 160 -4.92 -1.21 8.42
C TYR A 160 -5.94 -0.30 9.12
N THR A 161 -7.23 -0.52 8.85
CA THR A 161 -8.31 0.25 9.50
C THR A 161 -8.32 0.03 11.01
N ASP A 162 -8.21 -1.22 11.44
CA ASP A 162 -8.24 -1.59 12.85
C ASP A 162 -7.01 -1.02 13.59
N SER A 163 -5.83 -1.07 12.97
CA SER A 163 -4.59 -0.49 13.52
C SER A 163 -4.69 1.02 13.72
N ILE A 164 -5.28 1.76 12.78
CA ILE A 164 -5.51 3.21 12.94
C ILE A 164 -6.50 3.47 14.08
N LYS A 165 -7.60 2.71 14.14
CA LYS A 165 -8.61 2.85 15.19
C LYS A 165 -8.03 2.55 16.58
N GLU A 166 -7.16 1.55 16.70
CA GLU A 166 -6.42 1.25 17.93
C GLU A 166 -5.53 2.43 18.34
N CYS A 167 -4.71 2.94 17.42
CA CYS A 167 -3.85 4.10 17.69
C CYS A 167 -4.66 5.31 18.17
N LEU A 168 -5.80 5.61 17.51
CA LEU A 168 -6.66 6.73 17.87
C LEU A 168 -7.42 6.51 19.18
N LYS A 169 -7.74 5.26 19.53
CA LYS A 169 -8.32 4.91 20.83
C LYS A 169 -7.31 5.12 21.96
N GLU A 170 -6.04 4.77 21.74
CA GLU A 170 -4.94 4.95 22.70
C GLU A 170 -4.50 6.42 22.81
N ASN A 171 -4.39 7.11 21.69
CA ASN A 171 -4.04 8.53 21.61
C ASN A 171 -4.85 9.24 20.51
N PRO A 172 -5.96 9.91 20.86
CA PRO A 172 -6.79 10.64 19.92
C PRO A 172 -6.08 11.82 19.23
N ASN A 173 -4.97 12.30 19.79
CA ASN A 173 -4.25 13.49 19.34
C ASN A 173 -3.10 13.19 18.37
N ILE A 174 -2.95 11.96 17.89
CA ILE A 174 -1.96 11.64 16.84
C ILE A 174 -2.22 12.58 15.66
N PRO A 175 -1.23 13.37 15.19
CA PRO A 175 -1.44 14.30 14.10
C PRO A 175 -1.83 13.57 12.81
N HIS A 176 -2.99 13.90 12.25
CA HIS A 176 -3.46 13.42 10.96
C HIS A 176 -4.61 14.32 10.49
N ARG A 177 -4.90 14.28 9.19
CA ARG A 177 -6.08 14.97 8.64
C ARG A 177 -7.01 13.98 7.97
N PHE A 178 -8.24 13.95 8.45
CA PHE A 178 -9.33 13.25 7.79
C PHE A 178 -9.85 14.05 6.60
N LEU A 179 -9.97 13.38 5.46
CA LEU A 179 -10.56 13.89 4.22
C LEU A 179 -11.90 13.21 3.96
N GLY A 180 -12.74 13.83 3.13
CA GLY A 180 -13.95 13.17 2.67
C GLY A 180 -13.63 11.94 1.79
N PRO A 181 -14.59 11.00 1.66
CA PRO A 181 -14.35 9.68 1.09
C PRO A 181 -13.62 9.72 -0.26
N HIS A 182 -12.72 8.75 -0.47
CA HIS A 182 -11.86 8.68 -1.66
C HIS A 182 -11.16 10.01 -2.01
N TYR A 183 -10.63 10.71 -1.00
CA TYR A 183 -9.92 11.98 -1.18
C TYR A 183 -10.77 13.07 -1.87
N ASP A 184 -12.10 13.04 -1.75
CA ASP A 184 -13.03 13.90 -2.50
C ASP A 184 -12.74 13.93 -4.02
N ASN A 185 -12.41 12.77 -4.61
CA ASN A 185 -12.01 12.63 -6.02
C ASN A 185 -10.73 13.39 -6.42
N LYS A 186 -9.97 13.95 -5.47
CA LYS A 186 -8.67 14.60 -5.72
C LYS A 186 -7.59 13.57 -6.13
N MET A 187 -7.76 12.33 -5.69
CA MET A 187 -7.06 11.14 -6.18
C MET A 187 -8.07 10.20 -6.84
N GLN A 188 -7.62 9.41 -7.81
CA GLN A 188 -8.47 8.50 -8.57
C GLN A 188 -8.09 7.06 -8.29
N PHE A 189 -9.07 6.28 -7.81
CA PHE A 189 -9.00 4.83 -7.83
C PHE A 189 -9.34 4.33 -9.23
N LYS A 190 -8.41 3.59 -9.85
CA LYS A 190 -8.59 2.90 -11.15
C LYS A 190 -8.92 3.82 -12.33
N TYR A 191 -7.96 4.01 -13.22
CA TYR A 191 -8.26 4.61 -14.53
C TYR A 191 -9.03 3.66 -15.45
N LYS A 192 -9.82 4.23 -16.37
CA LYS A 192 -10.62 3.49 -17.35
C LYS A 192 -9.73 2.52 -18.14
N LEU A 193 -10.20 1.29 -18.32
CA LEU A 193 -9.50 0.19 -19.02
C LEU A 193 -8.23 -0.35 -18.33
N GLY A 194 -7.80 0.18 -17.17
CA GLY A 194 -6.60 -0.30 -16.48
C GLY A 194 -6.61 -1.80 -16.20
N LYS A 195 -7.76 -2.32 -15.75
CA LYS A 195 -7.89 -3.76 -15.47
C LYS A 195 -7.66 -4.65 -16.69
N PHE A 196 -8.12 -4.23 -17.87
CA PHE A 196 -8.02 -5.03 -19.11
C PHE A 196 -6.55 -5.19 -19.54
N PHE A 197 -5.76 -4.14 -19.38
CA PHE A 197 -4.35 -4.15 -19.81
C PHE A 197 -3.40 -4.72 -18.74
N LEU A 198 -3.71 -4.53 -17.45
CA LEU A 198 -2.86 -4.97 -16.34
C LEU A 198 -3.15 -6.40 -15.87
N TYR A 199 -4.41 -6.83 -15.89
CA TYR A 199 -4.85 -8.12 -15.35
C TYR A 199 -5.50 -8.95 -16.46
N LYS A 200 -4.65 -9.48 -17.35
CA LYS A 200 -5.07 -10.29 -18.51
C LYS A 200 -5.75 -11.60 -18.12
N ASP A 201 -5.37 -12.18 -16.97
CA ASP A 201 -5.93 -13.44 -16.49
C ASP A 201 -6.81 -13.24 -15.24
N LYS A 202 -8.11 -13.53 -15.38
CA LYS A 202 -9.09 -13.44 -14.29
C LYS A 202 -9.04 -14.62 -13.32
N SER A 203 -8.37 -15.71 -13.65
CA SER A 203 -8.14 -16.85 -12.74
C SER A 203 -7.12 -16.49 -11.66
N GLU A 204 -6.14 -15.66 -12.02
CA GLU A 204 -5.05 -15.17 -11.16
C GLU A 204 -5.46 -14.08 -10.15
N HIS A 205 -6.73 -13.66 -10.16
CA HIS A 205 -7.22 -12.61 -9.27
C HIS A 205 -7.23 -13.07 -7.81
N TRP A 206 -6.68 -12.26 -6.91
CA TRP A 206 -6.46 -12.62 -5.51
C TRP A 206 -7.72 -13.14 -4.78
N LYS A 207 -8.91 -12.59 -5.09
CA LYS A 207 -10.19 -13.05 -4.52
C LYS A 207 -10.47 -14.54 -4.76
N LYS A 208 -9.95 -15.11 -5.86
CA LYS A 208 -10.05 -16.54 -6.16
C LYS A 208 -8.90 -17.31 -5.51
N LYS A 209 -7.67 -16.81 -5.64
CA LYS A 209 -6.47 -17.46 -5.07
C LYS A 209 -6.58 -17.72 -3.57
N GLN A 210 -7.09 -16.76 -2.81
CA GLN A 210 -7.22 -16.92 -1.35
C GLN A 210 -8.14 -18.07 -0.94
N LEU A 211 -9.08 -18.49 -1.80
CA LEU A 211 -9.99 -19.60 -1.54
C LEU A 211 -9.34 -20.97 -1.77
N THR A 212 -8.28 -21.03 -2.56
CA THR A 212 -7.65 -22.27 -3.03
C THR A 212 -6.20 -22.40 -2.60
N GLN A 213 -5.61 -21.35 -2.03
CA GLN A 213 -4.21 -21.28 -1.63
C GLN A 213 -4.11 -20.60 -0.26
N ASN A 214 -3.28 -21.19 0.62
CA ASN A 214 -2.93 -20.56 1.89
C ASN A 214 -2.17 -19.26 1.63
N ILE A 215 -2.58 -18.18 2.31
CA ILE A 215 -1.95 -16.86 2.16
C ILE A 215 -0.49 -16.88 2.65
N ILE A 216 -0.20 -17.71 3.65
CA ILE A 216 1.08 -17.79 4.34
C ILE A 216 1.66 -19.20 4.19
N ARG A 217 2.91 -19.29 3.73
CA ARG A 217 3.68 -20.55 3.73
C ARG A 217 4.11 -20.95 5.15
N PRO A 218 4.13 -22.24 5.49
CA PRO A 218 4.74 -22.76 6.72
C PRO A 218 6.22 -22.36 6.84
N GLU A 219 6.73 -22.20 8.06
CA GLU A 219 8.14 -21.80 8.27
C GLU A 219 9.18 -22.83 7.82
N ASN A 220 8.77 -24.09 7.64
CA ASN A 220 9.67 -25.20 7.31
C ASN A 220 9.84 -25.43 5.79
N GLU A 221 9.14 -24.66 4.94
CA GLU A 221 9.21 -24.81 3.47
C GLU A 221 10.40 -24.08 2.82
N ASP A 222 11.21 -23.34 3.58
CA ASP A 222 12.44 -22.69 3.08
C ASP A 222 13.63 -23.68 2.88
N SER A 223 13.36 -24.99 2.89
CA SER A 223 14.35 -26.08 2.80
C SER A 223 14.39 -26.83 1.46
N LEU A 224 13.81 -26.28 0.38
CA LEU A 224 13.84 -26.91 -0.96
C LEU A 224 14.19 -25.92 -2.07
#